data_AF-A0A9E3JXC1-F1
#
_entry.id   AF-A0A9E3JXC1-F1
#
_cell.length_a   1.000
_cell.length_b   1.000
_cell.length_c   1.000
_cell.angle_alpha   90.00
_cell.angle_beta   90.00
_cell.angle_gamma   90.00
#
_symmetry.space_group_name_H-M   'P 1'
#
loop_
_entity.id
_entity.type
_entity.pdbx_description
1 polymer ?
#
loop_
_entity_poly.entity_id
_entity_poly.type
_entity_poly.pdbx_seq_one_letter_code
_entity_poly.pdbx_strand_id
1 'polypeptide(L)'
;LGGLPTAEVYAAAYKALGVPVYSSAVFNFMPQLAMDFYHAIAKDDHATTNRLLDEFFLPYLAIRNRKAGYAVSIVKAGARLVGHDGGPVRAPLTDLTDEEHAMLDKLIKAQNVR
;
A
#
# COMPACT_ATOMS: atom_id res chain seq x y z
N LEU A 1 15.96 -26.68 11.46
CA LEU A 1 16.59 -25.54 12.17
C LEU A 1 17.16 -24.58 11.14
N GLY A 2 16.34 -23.62 10.73
CA GLY A 2 16.68 -22.59 9.75
C GLY A 2 15.72 -21.44 10.02
N GLY A 3 15.92 -20.80 11.17
CA GLY A 3 15.12 -19.67 11.62
C GLY A 3 15.36 -18.50 10.68
N LEU A 4 14.38 -18.23 9.83
CA LEU A 4 14.23 -16.93 9.19
C LEU A 4 13.93 -15.92 10.32
N PRO A 5 14.79 -14.92 10.58
CA PRO A 5 14.52 -13.85 11.55
C PRO A 5 13.37 -12.93 11.12
N THR A 6 12.74 -13.25 10.00
CA THR A 6 11.85 -12.36 9.28
C THR A 6 10.48 -12.30 9.93
N ALA A 7 9.99 -13.36 10.58
CA ALA A 7 8.65 -13.38 11.18
C ALA A 7 8.49 -12.40 12.35
N GLU A 8 9.46 -12.26 13.26
CA GLU A 8 9.37 -11.29 14.36
C GLU A 8 9.56 -9.84 13.91
N VAL A 9 10.40 -9.60 12.89
CA VAL A 9 10.57 -8.26 12.28
C VAL A 9 9.31 -7.86 11.51
N TYR A 10 8.67 -8.81 10.82
CA TYR A 10 7.39 -8.59 10.17
C TYR A 10 6.28 -8.33 11.19
N ALA A 11 6.21 -9.05 12.32
CA ALA A 11 5.23 -8.81 13.38
C ALA A 11 5.29 -7.39 13.96
N ALA A 12 6.50 -6.86 14.19
CA ALA A 12 6.69 -5.47 14.62
C ALA A 12 6.26 -4.47 13.53
N ALA A 13 6.54 -4.76 12.26
CA ALA A 13 6.07 -3.96 11.12
C ALA A 13 4.56 -4.06 10.92
N TYR A 14 3.93 -5.20 11.16
CA TYR A 14 2.47 -5.42 11.07
C TYR A 14 1.73 -4.62 12.15
N LYS A 15 2.29 -4.54 13.36
CA LYS A 15 1.76 -3.67 14.42
C LYS A 15 1.97 -2.18 14.11
N ALA A 16 3.07 -1.82 13.43
CA ALA A 16 3.33 -0.47 12.93
C ALA A 16 2.48 -0.09 11.70
N LEU A 17 2.03 -1.08 10.91
CA LEU A 17 1.04 -0.92 9.84
C LEU A 17 -0.38 -0.73 10.41
N GLY A 18 -0.62 -1.16 11.65
CA GLY A 18 -1.82 -0.85 12.44
C GLY A 18 -1.87 0.60 12.98
N VAL A 19 -0.93 1.46 12.59
CA VAL A 19 -0.98 2.89 12.93
C VAL A 19 -1.87 3.59 11.89
N PRO A 20 -2.89 4.38 12.31
CA PRO A 20 -3.94 4.97 11.46
C PRO A 20 -3.45 5.84 10.29
N VAL A 21 -2.14 6.09 10.19
CA VAL A 21 -1.52 6.88 9.11
C VAL A 21 -1.47 6.11 7.79
N TYR A 22 -1.40 4.77 7.80
CA TYR A 22 -1.32 3.99 6.55
C TYR A 22 -2.68 3.81 5.88
N SER A 23 -3.74 3.63 6.68
CA SER A 23 -5.10 3.47 6.19
C SER A 23 -5.57 4.70 5.41
N SER A 24 -5.21 5.93 5.81
CA SER A 24 -5.68 7.14 5.13
C SER A 24 -5.08 7.33 3.72
N ALA A 25 -3.83 6.90 3.51
CA ALA A 25 -3.14 7.05 2.23
C ALA A 25 -3.79 6.17 1.14
N VAL A 26 -3.97 4.88 1.43
CA VAL A 26 -4.62 3.93 0.51
C VAL A 26 -6.12 4.24 0.37
N PHE A 27 -6.78 4.71 1.44
CA PHE A 27 -8.19 5.10 1.41
C PHE A 27 -8.50 6.19 0.37
N ASN A 28 -7.54 7.08 0.05
CA ASN A 28 -7.74 8.11 -0.99
C ASN A 28 -8.01 7.54 -2.38
N PHE A 29 -7.59 6.30 -2.67
CA PHE A 29 -7.76 5.71 -4.01
C PHE A 29 -8.37 4.30 -3.99
N MET A 30 -8.30 3.57 -2.87
CA MET A 30 -8.88 2.24 -2.67
C MET A 30 -9.57 2.14 -1.30
N PRO A 31 -10.70 2.84 -1.09
CA PRO A 31 -11.41 2.85 0.19
C PRO A 31 -11.92 1.47 0.59
N GLN A 32 -12.40 0.66 -0.37
CA GLN A 32 -12.90 -0.69 -0.08
C GLN A 32 -11.80 -1.61 0.49
N LEU A 33 -10.62 -1.62 -0.14
CA LEU A 33 -9.48 -2.42 0.32
C LEU A 33 -9.04 -2.02 1.75
N ALA A 34 -9.01 -0.71 2.02
CA ALA A 34 -8.68 -0.20 3.34
C ALA A 34 -9.71 -0.63 4.40
N MET A 35 -11.00 -0.62 4.05
CA MET A 35 -12.08 -1.09 4.92
C MET A 35 -12.03 -2.61 5.13
N ASP A 36 -11.73 -3.39 4.09
CA ASP A 36 -11.58 -4.85 4.20
C ASP A 36 -10.42 -5.22 5.13
N PHE A 37 -9.29 -4.52 5.01
CA PHE A 37 -8.16 -4.69 5.92
C PHE A 37 -8.53 -4.29 7.36
N TYR A 38 -9.23 -3.17 7.54
CA TYR A 38 -9.70 -2.75 8.86
C TYR A 38 -10.65 -3.78 9.50
N HIS A 39 -11.62 -4.28 8.75
CA HIS A 39 -12.54 -5.32 9.23
C HIS A 39 -11.82 -6.63 9.53
N ALA A 40 -10.81 -7.02 8.76
CA ALA A 40 -10.02 -8.22 9.01
C ALA A 40 -9.25 -8.11 10.33
N ILE A 41 -8.60 -6.97 10.58
CA ILE A 41 -7.93 -6.68 11.85
C ILE A 41 -8.92 -6.67 13.01
N ALA A 42 -10.06 -5.99 12.86
CA ALA A 42 -11.07 -5.88 13.92
C ALA A 42 -11.73 -7.23 14.29
N LYS A 43 -11.68 -8.21 13.39
CA LYS A 43 -12.21 -9.57 13.60
C LYS A 43 -11.13 -10.60 13.95
N ASP A 44 -9.88 -10.18 14.15
CA ASP A 44 -8.72 -11.07 14.30
C ASP A 44 -8.59 -12.10 13.15
N ASP A 45 -9.02 -11.73 11.94
CA ASP A 45 -8.88 -12.54 10.74
C ASP A 45 -7.45 -12.40 10.20
N HIS A 46 -6.55 -13.18 10.80
CA HIS A 46 -5.15 -13.23 10.40
C HIS A 46 -4.96 -13.75 8.97
N ALA A 47 -5.84 -14.61 8.46
CA ALA A 47 -5.73 -15.15 7.11
C ALA A 47 -5.96 -14.06 6.06
N THR A 48 -7.04 -13.30 6.20
CA THR A 48 -7.32 -12.17 5.30
C THR A 48 -6.29 -11.06 5.47
N THR A 49 -5.88 -10.77 6.70
CA THR A 49 -4.84 -9.78 6.99
C THR A 49 -3.53 -10.13 6.28
N ASN A 50 -3.02 -11.35 6.45
CA ASN A 50 -1.78 -11.80 5.81
C ASN A 50 -1.89 -11.79 4.28
N ARG A 51 -3.03 -12.25 3.74
CA ARG A 51 -3.27 -12.22 2.29
C ARG A 51 -3.20 -10.79 1.74
N LEU A 52 -3.89 -9.84 2.37
CA LEU A 52 -3.88 -8.44 1.92
C LEU A 52 -2.49 -7.80 2.05
N LEU A 53 -1.73 -8.20 3.06
CA LEU A 53 -0.35 -7.77 3.22
C LEU A 53 0.53 -8.26 2.07
N ASP A 54 0.47 -9.55 1.76
CA ASP A 54 1.30 -10.18 0.73
C ASP A 54 0.89 -9.75 -0.69
N GLU A 55 -0.41 -9.65 -0.96
CA GLU A 55 -0.94 -9.36 -2.30
C GLU A 55 -0.91 -7.86 -2.63
N PHE A 56 -0.92 -6.97 -1.63
CA PHE A 56 -1.00 -5.53 -1.86
C PHE A 56 0.02 -4.71 -1.08
N PHE A 57 0.02 -4.76 0.25
CA PHE A 57 0.80 -3.79 1.05
C PHE A 57 2.32 -3.98 0.93
N LEU A 58 2.82 -5.22 0.89
CA LEU A 58 4.24 -5.50 0.72
C LEU A 58 4.75 -5.07 -0.68
N PRO A 59 4.09 -5.45 -1.79
CA PRO A 59 4.43 -4.91 -3.12
C PRO A 59 4.34 -3.38 -3.19
N TYR A 60 3.31 -2.78 -2.58
CA TYR A 60 3.14 -1.33 -2.53
C TYR A 60 4.26 -0.64 -1.75
N LEU A 61 4.66 -1.19 -0.60
CA LEU A 61 5.82 -0.74 0.17
C LEU A 61 7.12 -0.85 -0.62
N ALA A 62 7.28 -1.91 -1.43
CA ALA A 62 8.45 -2.08 -2.27
C ALA A 62 8.58 -0.92 -3.28
N ILE A 63 7.48 -0.47 -3.89
CA ILE A 63 7.46 0.70 -4.80
C ILE A 63 7.76 1.98 -4.00
N ARG A 64 7.08 2.18 -2.86
CA ARG A 64 7.26 3.36 -2.00
C ARG A 64 8.71 3.53 -1.53
N ASN A 65 9.40 2.44 -1.21
CA ASN A 65 10.75 2.49 -0.66
C ASN A 65 11.85 2.68 -1.71
N ARG A 66 11.52 2.77 -3.01
CA ARG A 66 12.50 2.99 -4.09
C ARG A 66 13.15 4.37 -4.03
N LYS A 67 12.45 5.40 -3.53
CA LYS A 67 12.97 6.76 -3.45
C LYS A 67 12.42 7.53 -2.25
N ALA A 68 13.28 8.33 -1.62
CA ALA A 68 12.85 9.27 -0.59
C ALA A 68 11.83 10.27 -1.18
N GLY A 69 10.71 10.48 -0.49
CA GLY A 69 9.61 11.35 -0.94
C GLY A 69 8.43 10.63 -1.60
N TYR A 70 8.57 9.36 -1.97
CA TYR A 70 7.50 8.60 -2.63
C TYR A 70 6.30 8.32 -1.74
N ALA A 71 6.40 8.49 -0.42
CA ALA A 71 5.26 8.36 0.48
C ALA A 71 4.07 9.27 0.09
N VAL A 72 4.32 10.42 -0.53
CA VAL A 72 3.27 11.34 -1.01
C VAL A 72 3.00 11.12 -2.50
N SER A 73 4.05 10.95 -3.32
CA SER A 73 3.92 10.78 -4.76
C SER A 73 3.13 9.52 -5.15
N ILE A 74 3.32 8.41 -4.44
CA ILE A 74 2.63 7.14 -4.74
C ILE A 74 1.13 7.24 -4.49
N VAL A 75 0.70 8.03 -3.50
CA VAL A 75 -0.73 8.25 -3.19
C VAL A 75 -1.38 9.07 -4.29
N LYS A 76 -0.71 10.11 -4.79
CA LYS A 76 -1.18 10.90 -5.93
C LYS A 76 -1.21 10.08 -7.22
N ALA A 77 -0.21 9.23 -7.44
CA ALA A 77 -0.21 8.29 -8.56
C ALA A 77 -1.40 7.32 -8.47
N GLY A 78 -1.66 6.76 -7.28
CA GLY A 78 -2.82 5.91 -7.04
C GLY A 78 -4.14 6.63 -7.31
N ALA A 79 -4.31 7.85 -6.77
CA ALA A 79 -5.49 8.67 -7.01
C ALA A 79 -5.71 8.95 -8.51
N ARG A 80 -4.65 9.28 -9.25
CA ARG A 80 -4.71 9.49 -10.70
C ARG A 80 -5.11 8.22 -11.45
N LEU A 81 -4.58 7.05 -11.07
CA LEU A 81 -4.90 5.77 -11.69
C LEU A 81 -6.37 5.35 -11.50
N VAL A 82 -6.98 5.73 -10.38
CA VAL A 82 -8.41 5.47 -10.13
C VAL A 82 -9.33 6.57 -10.64
N GLY A 83 -8.81 7.55 -11.37
CA GLY A 83 -9.60 8.62 -12.01
C GLY A 83 -9.83 9.87 -11.15
N HIS A 84 -9.22 9.96 -9.97
CA HIS A 84 -9.21 11.16 -9.13
C HIS A 84 -7.93 11.96 -9.38
N ASP A 85 -7.91 12.76 -10.46
CA ASP A 85 -6.73 13.57 -10.81
C ASP A 85 -6.56 14.75 -9.84
N GLY A 86 -5.56 14.65 -8.97
CA GLY A 86 -5.16 15.69 -8.01
C GLY A 86 -4.06 16.63 -8.51
N GLY A 87 -3.68 16.55 -9.79
CA GLY A 87 -2.61 17.34 -10.41
C GLY A 87 -1.19 16.96 -9.92
N PRO A 88 -0.14 17.46 -10.59
CA PRO A 88 1.25 17.05 -10.34
C PRO A 88 1.70 17.34 -8.90
N VAL A 89 2.67 16.57 -8.40
CA VAL A 89 3.35 16.93 -7.15
C VAL A 89 4.06 18.27 -7.33
N ARG A 90 3.97 19.15 -6.31
CA ARG A 90 4.77 20.38 -6.31
C ARG A 90 6.20 20.04 -5.90
N ALA A 91 7.18 20.68 -6.52
CA ALA A 91 8.58 20.58 -6.10
C ALA A 91 8.70 20.89 -4.59
N PRO A 92 9.55 20.17 -3.83
CA PRO A 92 10.67 19.32 -4.25
C PRO A 92 10.35 17.81 -4.43
N LEU A 93 9.07 17.41 -4.40
CA LEU A 93 8.69 16.00 -4.55
C LEU A 93 8.85 15.55 -6.02
N THR A 94 9.33 14.32 -6.24
CA THR A 94 9.40 13.70 -7.57
C THR A 94 8.24 12.74 -7.77
N ASP A 95 7.62 12.76 -8.95
CA ASP A 95 6.63 11.77 -9.34
C ASP A 95 7.25 10.36 -9.53
N LEU A 96 6.38 9.35 -9.56
CA LEU A 96 6.77 7.98 -9.92
C LEU A 96 7.18 7.93 -11.41
N THR A 97 8.08 7.02 -11.76
CA THR A 97 8.38 6.77 -13.17
C THR A 97 7.21 6.08 -13.88
N ASP A 98 7.18 6.07 -15.21
CA ASP A 98 6.13 5.35 -15.96
C ASP A 98 6.09 3.84 -15.62
N GLU A 99 7.27 3.25 -15.35
CA GLU A 99 7.39 1.87 -14.92
C GLU A 99 6.74 1.65 -13.54
N GLU A 100 7.00 2.54 -12.59
CA GLU A 100 6.42 2.46 -11.24
C GLU A 100 4.92 2.73 -11.23
N HIS A 101 4.44 3.60 -12.12
CA HIS A 101 3.01 3.77 -12.38
C HIS A 101 2.39 2.46 -12.90
N ALA A 102 3.04 1.78 -13.84
CA ALA A 102 2.56 0.48 -14.34
C ALA A 102 2.59 -0.61 -13.26
N MET A 103 3.57 -0.60 -12.36
CA MET A 103 3.60 -1.50 -11.19
C MET A 103 2.42 -1.23 -10.25
N LEU A 104 2.16 0.04 -9.93
CA LEU A 104 1.05 0.44 -9.07
C LEU A 104 -0.31 0.11 -9.71
N ASP A 105 -0.48 0.38 -10.99
CA ASP A 105 -1.70 0.06 -11.76
C ASP A 105 -2.01 -1.43 -11.75
N LYS A 106 -0.99 -2.28 -11.91
CA LYS A 106 -1.14 -3.74 -11.78
C LYS A 106 -1.63 -4.15 -10.38
N LEU A 107 -1.09 -3.56 -9.32
CA LEU A 107 -1.53 -3.84 -7.95
C LEU A 107 -2.98 -3.40 -7.71
N ILE A 108 -3.36 -2.22 -8.18
CA ILE A 108 -4.73 -1.70 -8.06
C ILE A 108 -5.70 -2.62 -8.82
N LYS A 109 -5.39 -2.95 -10.08
CA LYS A 109 -6.23 -3.83 -10.90
C LYS A 109 -6.37 -5.24 -10.32
N ALA A 110 -5.31 -5.79 -9.72
CA ALA A 110 -5.36 -7.10 -9.08
C ALA A 110 -6.38 -7.18 -7.93
N GLN A 111 -6.67 -6.05 -7.26
CA GLN A 111 -7.66 -5.98 -6.19
C GLN A 111 -9.07 -5.61 -6.70
N ASN A 112 -9.18 -4.85 -7.80
CA ASN A 112 -10.48 -4.46 -8.39
C ASN A 112 -11.17 -5.57 -9.21
N VAL A 113 -10.48 -6.67 -9.52
CA VAL A 113 -11.00 -7.80 -10.31
C VAL A 113 -11.60 -8.91 -9.41
N ARG A 114 -11.82 -8.63 -8.11
CA ARG A 114 -12.43 -9.57 -7.16
C ARG A 114 -13.85 -9.19 -6.78
#